data_AF-A0A4Q3YE74-F1
#
_entry.id   AF-A0A4Q3YE74-F1
#
_cell.length_a   1.000
_cell.length_b   1.000
_cell.length_c   1.000
_cell.angle_alpha   90.00
_cell.angle_beta   90.00
_cell.angle_gamma   90.00
#
_symmetry.space_group_name_H-M   'P 1'
#
loop_
_entity.id
_entity.type
_entity.pdbx_description
1 polymer ?
#
loop_
_entity_poly.entity_id
_entity_poly.type
_entity_poly.pdbx_seq_one_letter_code
_entity_poly.pdbx_strand_id
1 'polypeptide(L)' 'MMKLKYKGRTFTNGRSLANAMTRDFNQEVERKLQQAASSSGLRVRKTHKGLEVEGDAANMDRFYKRLGR' A
#
# COMPACT_ATOMS: atom_id res chain seq x y z
N MET A 1 16.63 8.11 -27.82
CA MET A 1 15.88 8.35 -26.56
C MET A 1 15.49 7.00 -25.96
N MET A 2 15.97 6.69 -24.76
CA MET A 2 15.69 5.40 -24.10
C MET A 2 14.25 5.42 -23.57
N LYS A 3 13.40 4.50 -24.04
CA LYS A 3 12.01 4.37 -23.59
C LYS A 3 11.93 3.30 -22.50
N LEU A 4 11.59 3.71 -21.28
CA LEU A 4 11.42 2.81 -20.14
C LEU A 4 9.94 2.39 -20.04
N LYS A 5 9.65 1.11 -19.82
CA LYS A 5 8.27 0.62 -19.71
C LYS A 5 7.97 0.11 -18.31
N TYR A 6 6.82 0.49 -17.75
CA TYR A 6 6.35 -0.01 -16.45
C TYR A 6 4.82 -0.01 -16.37
N LYS A 7 4.23 -1.18 -16.05
CA LYS A 7 2.77 -1.44 -16.04
C LYS A 7 2.05 -0.85 -17.27
N GLY A 8 2.56 -1.14 -18.47
CA GLY A 8 1.98 -0.66 -19.74
C GLY A 8 2.24 0.82 -20.07
N ARG A 9 2.80 1.60 -19.15
CA ARG A 9 3.15 3.01 -19.37
C ARG A 9 4.57 3.13 -19.88
N THR A 10 4.81 4.10 -20.76
CA THR A 10 6.14 4.43 -21.27
C THR A 10 6.64 5.71 -20.62
N PHE A 11 7.88 5.69 -20.13
CA PHE A 11 8.55 6.80 -19.48
C PHE A 11 9.78 7.19 -20.30
N THR A 12 10.03 8.49 -20.38
CA THR A 12 11.12 9.08 -21.15
C THR A 12 12.40 9.28 -20.32
N ASN A 13 12.32 9.15 -19.00
CA ASN A 13 13.46 9.25 -18.08
C ASN A 13 13.27 8.37 -16.84
N GLY A 14 14.38 8.00 -16.20
CA GLY A 14 14.40 7.12 -15.02
C GLY A 14 13.76 7.72 -13.77
N ARG A 15 13.79 9.05 -13.60
CA ARG A 15 13.19 9.73 -12.45
C ARG A 15 11.66 9.62 -12.46
N SER A 16 11.04 9.82 -13.62
CA SER A 16 9.60 9.67 -13.81
C SER A 16 9.14 8.23 -13.59
N LEU A 17 9.95 7.25 -14.04
CA LEU A 17 9.72 5.84 -13.75
C LEU A 17 9.78 5.57 -12.23
N ALA A 18 10.86 5.98 -11.56
CA ALA A 18 11.04 5.77 -10.13
C ALA A 18 9.89 6.37 -9.32
N ASN A 19 9.47 7.60 -9.64
CA ASN A 19 8.33 8.24 -8.99
C ASN A 19 7.02 7.48 -9.20
N ALA A 20 6.79 6.94 -10.41
CA ALA A 20 5.62 6.14 -10.71
C ALA A 20 5.64 4.80 -9.95
N MET A 21 6.81 4.14 -9.89
CA MET A 21 7.00 2.91 -9.12
C MET A 21 6.73 3.12 -7.62
N THR A 22 7.30 4.17 -7.02
CA THR A 22 7.09 4.48 -5.60
C THR A 22 5.62 4.78 -5.30
N ARG A 23 4.95 5.55 -6.17
CA ARG A 23 3.53 5.86 -6.01
C ARG A 23 2.68 4.59 -6.09
N ASP A 24 2.92 3.75 -7.09
CA ASP A 24 2.18 2.51 -7.28
C ASP A 24 2.39 1.54 -6.11
N PHE A 25 3.63 1.43 -5.61
CA PHE A 25 3.96 0.60 -4.46
C PHE A 25 3.20 1.06 -3.21
N ASN A 26 3.25 2.37 -2.91
CA ASN A 26 2.54 2.92 -1.76
C ASN A 26 1.02 2.69 -1.85
N GLN A 27 0.43 2.86 -3.04
CA GLN A 27 -0.99 2.59 -3.25
C GLN A 27 -1.35 1.12 -3.12
N GLU A 28 -0.47 0.21 -3.52
CA GLU A 28 -0.70 -1.23 -3.39
C GLU A 28 -0.65 -1.66 -1.92
N VAL A 29 0.34 -1.15 -1.17
CA VAL A 29 0.46 -1.37 0.28
C VAL A 29 -0.75 -0.83 1.02
N GLU A 30 -1.17 0.40 0.71
CA GLU A 30 -2.38 1.01 1.29
C GLU A 30 -3.62 0.16 1.01
N ARG A 31 -3.80 -0.31 -0.23
CA ARG A 31 -4.93 -1.17 -0.58
C ARG A 31 -4.93 -2.49 0.18
N LYS A 32 -3.78 -3.16 0.29
CA LYS A 32 -3.65 -4.43 1.04
C LYS A 32 -3.96 -4.22 2.52
N LEU A 33 -3.43 -3.16 3.13
CA LEU A 33 -3.71 -2.82 4.53
C LEU A 33 -5.18 -2.52 4.75
N GLN A 34 -5.81 -1.76 3.85
CA GLN A 34 -7.23 -1.44 3.96
C GLN A 34 -8.11 -2.67 3.79
N GLN A 35 -7.81 -3.57 2.85
CA GLN A 35 -8.51 -4.86 2.69
C GLN A 35 -8.35 -5.76 3.93
N ALA A 36 -7.13 -5.87 4.46
CA ALA A 36 -6.85 -6.63 5.67
C ALA A 36 -7.60 -6.04 6.89
N ALA A 37 -7.69 -4.72 6.99
CA ALA A 37 -8.40 -4.05 8.08
C ALA A 37 -9.93 -4.20 7.96
N SER A 38 -10.51 -3.94 6.77
CA SER A 38 -11.94 -4.13 6.53
C SER A 38 -12.40 -5.57 6.82
N SER A 39 -11.61 -6.56 6.43
CA SER A 39 -11.93 -7.97 6.70
C SER A 39 -11.77 -8.39 8.16
N SER A 40 -11.03 -7.60 8.95
CA SER A 40 -10.74 -7.88 10.36
C SER A 40 -11.52 -6.99 11.33
N GLY A 41 -12.34 -6.05 10.82
CA GLY A 41 -13.10 -5.10 11.63
C GLY A 41 -12.27 -3.95 12.18
N LEU A 42 -11.09 -3.69 11.62
CA LEU A 42 -10.21 -2.59 12.02
C LEU A 42 -10.38 -1.38 11.10
N ARG A 43 -10.06 -0.20 11.61
CA ARG A 43 -9.99 1.05 10.85
C ARG A 43 -8.53 1.37 10.55
N VAL A 44 -8.23 1.71 9.30
CA VAL A 44 -6.92 2.22 8.90
C VAL A 44 -7.05 3.71 8.63
N ARG A 45 -6.22 4.51 9.29
CA ARG A 45 -6.14 5.95 9.11
C ARG A 45 -4.78 6.33 8.58
N LYS A 46 -4.76 7.19 7.56
CA LYS A 46 -3.53 7.78 7.05
C LYS A 46 -3.15 8.98 7.90
N THR A 47 -1.92 8.98 8.42
CA THR A 47 -1.35 10.09 9.17
C THR A 47 -0.12 10.65 8.45
N HIS A 48 0.36 11.81 8.89
CA HIS A 48 1.56 12.43 8.30
C HIS A 48 2.81 11.56 8.50
N LYS A 49 2.80 10.64 9.49
CA LYS A 49 3.92 9.74 9.79
C LYS A 49 3.79 8.37 9.12
N GLY A 50 2.61 7.99 8.65
CA GLY A 50 2.38 6.67 8.05
C GLY A 50 0.92 6.23 8.08
N LEU A 51 0.69 4.95 8.37
CA LEU A 51 -0.63 4.33 8.48
C LEU A 51 -0.83 3.87 9.92
N GLU A 52 -1.91 4.34 10.54
CA GLU A 52 -2.35 3.90 11.87
C GLU A 52 -3.50 2.92 11.71
N VAL A 53 -3.49 1.86 12.52
CA VAL A 53 -4.52 0.82 12.53
C VAL A 53 -5.17 0.81 13.91
N GLU A 54 -6.48 1.08 13.96
CA GLU A 54 -7.27 1.20 15.18
C GLU A 54 -8.34 0.09 15.25
N GLY A 55 -8.50 -0.51 16.43
CA GLY A 55 -9.62 -1.38 16.78
C GLY A 55 -9.29 -2.34 17.94
N ASP A 56 -10.24 -3.23 18.25
CA ASP A 56 -10.12 -4.13 19.41
C ASP A 56 -8.95 -5.12 19.29
N ALA A 57 -8.35 -5.49 20.42
CA ALA A 57 -7.22 -6.43 20.47
C ALA A 57 -7.52 -7.79 19.79
N ALA A 58 -8.75 -8.30 19.92
CA ALA A 58 -9.20 -9.52 19.24
C ALA A 58 -9.30 -9.38 17.70
N ASN A 59 -9.44 -8.15 17.20
CA ASN A 59 -9.47 -7.82 15.78
C ASN A 59 -8.05 -7.56 15.24
N MET A 60 -7.15 -7.05 16.08
CA MET A 60 -5.73 -6.88 15.75
C MET A 60 -5.02 -8.23 15.51
N ASP A 61 -5.27 -9.25 16.34
CA ASP A 61 -4.66 -10.58 16.13
C ASP A 61 -5.09 -11.20 14.78
N ARG A 62 -6.37 -11.03 14.40
CA ARG A 62 -6.89 -11.44 13.08
C ARG A 62 -6.24 -10.67 11.93
N PHE A 63 -5.99 -9.39 12.13
CA PHE A 63 -5.32 -8.55 11.14
C PHE A 63 -3.86 -8.96 10.94
N TYR A 64 -3.08 -9.14 12.01
CA TYR A 64 -1.68 -9.56 11.90
C TYR A 64 -1.53 -10.95 11.27
N LYS A 65 -2.39 -11.91 11.65
CA LYS A 65 -2.42 -13.25 11.04
C LYS A 65 -2.73 -13.24 9.53
N ARG A 66 -3.46 -12.22 9.05
CA ARG A 66 -3.76 -12.05 7.62
C ARG A 66 -2.71 -11.24 6.88
N LEU A 67 -2.07 -10.28 7.53
CA LEU A 67 -1.01 -9.49 6.91
C LEU A 67 0.28 -10.32 6.73
N GLY A 68 0.54 -11.27 7.64
CA GLY A 68 1.69 -12.17 7.58
C GLY A 68 1.51 -13.42 6.72
N ARG A 69 0.34 -13.60 6.09
CA ARG A 69 0.05 -14.66 5.10
C ARG A 69 0.21 -14.11 3.69
#